data_AF-A0A7D9IZV9-F1
#
_entry.id   AF-A0A7D9IZV9-F1
#
_cell.length_a   1.000
_cell.length_b   1.000
_cell.length_c   1.000
_cell.angle_alpha   90.00
_cell.angle_beta   90.00
_cell.angle_gamma   90.00
#
_symmetry.space_group_name_H-M   'P 1'
#
loop_
_entity.id
_entity.type
_entity.pdbx_description
1 polymer ?
#
loop_
_entity_poly.entity_id
_entity_poly.type
_entity_poly.pdbx_seq_one_letter_code
_entity_poly.pdbx_strand_id
1 'polypeptide(L)'
;MTKRNLRDAQAEVSQLEMELQRKDKLLRGLQERKRRMDAKVQLVPYNKLMPFIKSIPVGSMYSVYETLCEGLDEEYKVHGCYRNLAELLIKLAEFYLSGCSGHTLVWFEEEYKFYVSLGGDGAPFGKHDTACAWLVGFLNIGRRILSSNENFLLFGANCSENCIPVQRYIKMLVSDVQHLEQQTFKCTYITSESQTCTVDIKFHISEFPNDLKMVAFLCGELTNSATYFCSFANVSSKDATEISGQFGKEKDKKWHPWNYSERKVLSDPKIHIDPLHLKNNACALAHRLLLQEVLLIFQLPSAIKSFLQVPSTSSFHKYIDAMRTKCNVRRLANKIIRWFNENRDSKFDYRYTGKDSRCFLQNFMFLIAAMEPFLKDKTKALFTFHVLAYLCLTLRDCVSVFSRIDVTDSQLDDLEKNCRTYFVLHYLYFDHHPTACTLGNIVSEHARDMKVKYGKRLGLNSMEGRESKHISISRYSKNTYFKARWEQIFQHEYVSLVWLGEKGYNFEKPASECCSRYMYIPKRATEDSKFCNCGCEKQVQSASC
;
A
#
# COMPACT_ATOMS: atom_id res chain seq x y z
N MET A 1 14.57 24.35 60.50
CA MET A 1 13.99 25.07 59.34
C MET A 1 13.20 26.26 59.85
N THR A 2 13.71 27.47 59.60
CA THR A 2 13.22 28.74 60.15
C THR A 2 11.95 29.20 59.43
N LYS A 3 11.01 29.82 60.16
CA LYS A 3 9.74 30.39 59.65
C LYS A 3 9.90 31.31 58.41
N ARG A 4 11.12 31.81 58.15
CA ARG A 4 11.47 32.62 56.97
C ARG A 4 11.45 31.80 55.67
N ASN A 5 12.05 30.62 55.66
CA ASN A 5 12.10 29.74 54.49
C ASN A 5 10.71 29.23 54.07
N LEU A 6 9.78 29.09 55.03
CA LEU A 6 8.41 28.69 54.74
C LEU A 6 7.62 29.81 54.04
N ARG A 7 7.87 31.07 54.42
CA ARG A 7 7.23 32.24 53.77
C ARG A 7 7.75 32.47 52.37
N ASP A 8 9.06 32.31 52.16
CA ASP A 8 9.68 32.47 50.85
C ASP A 8 9.18 31.39 49.87
N ALA A 9 9.08 30.13 50.32
CA ALA A 9 8.48 29.05 49.53
C ALA A 9 6.99 29.27 49.24
N GLN A 10 6.22 29.81 50.19
CA GLN A 10 4.81 30.16 49.96
C GLN A 10 4.63 31.30 48.94
N ALA A 11 5.55 32.26 48.92
CA ALA A 11 5.55 33.34 47.95
C ALA A 11 5.87 32.84 46.54
N GLU A 12 6.84 31.93 46.41
CA GLU A 12 7.22 31.31 45.13
C GLU A 12 6.09 30.44 44.55
N VAL A 13 5.42 29.64 45.40
CA VAL A 13 4.23 28.86 44.99
C VAL A 13 3.10 29.78 44.51
N SER A 14 2.81 30.86 45.26
CA SER A 14 1.80 31.84 44.83
C SER A 14 2.14 32.50 43.49
N GLN A 15 3.43 32.74 43.23
CA GLN A 15 3.88 33.34 41.98
C GLN A 15 3.72 32.37 40.79
N LEU A 16 4.04 31.09 40.99
CA LEU A 16 3.83 30.04 39.99
C LEU A 16 2.35 29.78 39.71
N GLU A 17 1.50 29.82 40.72
CA GLU A 17 0.04 29.70 40.56
C GLU A 17 -0.55 30.86 39.75
N MET A 18 -0.09 32.09 40.00
CA MET A 18 -0.47 33.26 39.20
C MET A 18 -0.01 33.12 37.74
N GLU A 19 1.19 32.60 37.50
CA GLU A 19 1.71 32.39 36.15
C GLU A 19 0.95 31.29 35.41
N LEU A 20 0.57 30.21 36.10
CA LEU A 20 -0.25 29.12 35.57
C LEU A 20 -1.65 29.62 35.20
N GLN A 21 -2.29 30.41 36.08
CA GLN A 21 -3.58 31.04 35.77
C GLN A 21 -3.51 31.97 34.56
N ARG A 22 -2.39 32.69 34.39
CA ARG A 22 -2.15 33.57 33.24
C ARG A 22 -2.00 32.76 31.95
N LYS A 23 -1.26 31.65 31.97
CA LYS A 23 -1.11 30.71 30.84
C LYS A 23 -2.43 30.04 30.48
N ASP A 24 -3.23 29.60 31.46
CA ASP A 24 -4.57 29.03 31.23
C ASP A 24 -5.56 30.03 30.63
N LYS A 25 -5.48 31.31 31.04
CA LYS A 25 -6.28 32.38 30.44
C LYS A 25 -5.87 32.63 28.99
N LEU A 26 -4.57 32.61 28.69
CA LEU A 26 -4.04 32.73 27.33
C LEU A 26 -4.49 31.55 26.45
N LEU A 27 -4.40 30.33 26.98
CA LEU A 27 -4.80 29.10 26.29
C LEU A 27 -6.30 29.08 25.98
N ARG A 28 -7.14 29.48 26.95
CA ARG A 28 -8.59 29.66 26.73
C ARG A 28 -8.87 30.71 25.66
N GLY A 29 -8.17 31.85 25.70
CA GLY A 29 -8.28 32.89 24.66
C GLY A 29 -7.88 32.40 23.26
N LEU A 30 -6.84 31.57 23.16
CA LEU A 30 -6.40 30.94 21.90
C LEU A 30 -7.40 29.89 21.41
N GLN A 31 -7.93 29.06 22.30
CA GLN A 31 -8.97 28.06 21.99
C GLN A 31 -10.27 28.73 21.52
N GLU A 32 -10.62 29.87 22.10
CA GLU A 32 -11.81 30.62 21.75
C GLU A 32 -11.64 31.41 20.45
N ARG A 33 -10.44 31.95 20.18
CA ARG A 33 -10.06 32.46 18.85
C ARG A 33 -10.11 31.37 17.80
N LYS A 34 -9.59 30.17 18.09
CA LYS A 34 -9.67 28.99 17.22
C LYS A 34 -11.13 28.61 16.93
N ARG A 35 -11.97 28.50 17.97
CA ARG A 35 -13.42 28.27 17.80
C ARG A 35 -14.11 29.35 16.96
N ARG A 36 -13.73 30.63 17.11
CA ARG A 36 -14.28 31.73 16.31
C ARG A 36 -13.80 31.71 14.84
N MET A 37 -12.57 31.26 14.57
CA MET A 37 -12.10 31.02 13.20
C MET A 37 -12.81 29.82 12.57
N ASP A 38 -12.97 28.73 13.31
CA ASP A 38 -13.66 27.52 12.86
C ASP A 38 -15.16 27.77 12.59
N ALA A 39 -15.79 28.71 13.32
CA ALA A 39 -17.19 29.11 13.14
C ALA A 39 -17.45 30.06 11.96
N LYS A 40 -16.42 30.52 11.25
CA LYS A 40 -16.53 31.53 10.16
C LYS A 40 -15.78 31.14 8.89
N VAL A 41 -15.73 29.83 8.56
CA VAL A 41 -15.18 29.38 7.28
C VAL A 41 -16.18 29.71 6.17
N GLN A 42 -16.06 30.89 5.58
CA GLN A 42 -16.76 31.24 4.36
C GLN A 42 -16.14 30.43 3.21
N LEU A 43 -16.91 29.51 2.62
CA LEU A 43 -16.45 28.74 1.47
C LEU A 43 -16.14 29.69 0.31
N VAL A 44 -14.90 29.64 -0.18
CA VAL A 44 -14.46 30.42 -1.35
C VAL A 44 -14.78 29.64 -2.62
N PRO A 45 -15.51 30.22 -3.60
CA PRO A 45 -15.73 29.57 -4.89
C PRO A 45 -14.41 29.20 -5.58
N TYR A 46 -14.34 28.02 -6.19
CA TYR A 46 -13.11 27.48 -6.78
C TYR A 46 -12.48 28.43 -7.81
N ASN A 47 -13.29 29.07 -8.66
CA ASN A 47 -12.82 30.05 -9.65
C ASN A 47 -12.14 31.28 -9.01
N LYS A 48 -12.52 31.67 -7.78
CA LYS A 48 -11.87 32.75 -7.02
C LYS A 48 -10.62 32.27 -6.29
N LEU A 49 -10.55 30.99 -5.94
CA LEU A 49 -9.39 30.39 -5.27
C LEU A 49 -8.24 30.10 -6.23
N MET A 50 -8.52 29.74 -7.48
CA MET A 50 -7.50 29.32 -8.44
C MET A 50 -6.42 30.35 -8.77
N PRO A 51 -6.72 31.66 -8.93
CA PRO A 51 -5.67 32.67 -9.13
C PRO A 51 -4.67 32.70 -7.97
N PHE A 52 -5.15 32.55 -6.74
CA PHE A 52 -4.28 32.46 -5.56
C PHE A 52 -3.44 31.19 -5.57
N ILE A 53 -4.04 30.02 -5.82
CA ILE A 53 -3.31 28.75 -5.92
C ILE A 53 -2.21 28.84 -6.99
N LYS A 54 -2.51 29.44 -8.15
CA LYS A 54 -1.55 29.62 -9.24
C LYS A 54 -0.40 30.57 -8.89
N SER A 55 -0.60 31.48 -7.94
CA SER A 55 0.44 32.40 -7.47
C SER A 55 1.45 31.75 -6.52
N ILE A 56 1.15 30.55 -6.00
CA ILE A 56 2.04 29.83 -5.10
C ILE A 56 3.14 29.16 -5.93
N PRO A 57 4.43 29.43 -5.65
CA PRO A 57 5.53 28.79 -6.37
C PRO A 57 5.63 27.31 -5.95
N VAL A 58 5.48 26.41 -6.93
CA VAL A 58 5.57 24.94 -6.74
C VAL A 58 6.98 24.41 -7.10
N GLY A 59 7.87 25.29 -7.53
CA GLY A 59 9.16 24.94 -8.13
C GLY A 59 9.07 24.70 -9.64
N SER A 60 10.16 24.22 -10.22
CA SER A 60 10.28 23.95 -11.64
C SER A 60 9.38 22.79 -12.07
N MET A 61 8.56 23.01 -13.09
CA MET A 61 7.78 21.96 -13.76
C MET A 61 8.13 21.94 -15.24
N TYR A 62 8.39 20.75 -15.76
CA TYR A 62 8.79 20.53 -17.15
C TYR A 62 7.67 19.86 -17.92
N SER A 63 7.44 20.31 -19.16
CA SER A 63 6.40 19.77 -20.04
C SER A 63 6.84 18.46 -20.68
N VAL A 64 6.08 17.39 -20.47
CA VAL A 64 6.31 16.09 -21.13
C VAL A 64 6.19 16.23 -22.65
N TYR A 65 5.26 17.08 -23.10
CA TYR A 65 5.02 17.33 -24.51
C TYR A 65 6.24 17.96 -25.19
N GLU A 66 6.91 18.90 -24.51
CA GLU A 66 8.05 19.63 -25.06
C GLU A 66 9.36 18.84 -24.93
N THR A 67 9.60 18.20 -23.78
CA THR A 67 10.92 17.62 -23.47
C THR A 67 11.02 16.13 -23.75
N LEU A 68 9.90 15.39 -23.73
CA LEU A 68 9.90 13.93 -23.86
C LEU A 68 9.20 13.42 -25.12
N CYS A 69 8.50 14.28 -25.87
CA CYS A 69 7.83 13.92 -27.11
C CYS A 69 8.56 14.42 -28.38
N GLU A 70 9.83 14.83 -28.25
CA GLU A 70 10.63 15.29 -29.38
C GLU A 70 10.72 14.22 -30.49
N GLY A 71 10.52 14.64 -31.75
CA GLY A 71 10.56 13.75 -32.91
C GLY A 71 9.40 12.76 -33.04
N LEU A 72 8.34 12.89 -32.21
CA LEU A 72 7.11 12.12 -32.36
C LEU A 72 6.09 12.90 -33.21
N ASP A 73 5.28 12.19 -33.99
CA ASP A 73 4.13 12.78 -34.66
C ASP A 73 3.12 13.30 -33.62
N GLU A 74 2.36 14.34 -33.99
CA GLU A 74 1.41 15.02 -33.09
C GLU A 74 0.42 14.07 -32.40
N GLU A 75 0.02 12.98 -33.06
CA GLU A 75 -0.89 11.99 -32.49
C GLU A 75 -0.28 11.15 -31.35
N TYR A 76 1.07 11.05 -31.31
CA TYR A 76 1.81 10.34 -30.26
C TYR A 76 2.36 11.26 -29.18
N LYS A 77 2.22 12.58 -29.34
CA LYS A 77 2.60 13.53 -28.30
C LYS A 77 1.58 13.54 -27.17
N VAL A 78 2.06 13.58 -25.94
CA VAL A 78 1.21 13.43 -24.74
C VAL A 78 1.36 14.62 -23.82
N HIS A 79 0.24 15.03 -23.22
CA HIS A 79 0.20 16.11 -22.24
C HIS A 79 0.49 15.59 -20.84
N GLY A 80 1.39 16.27 -20.13
CA GLY A 80 1.84 15.91 -18.80
C GLY A 80 2.93 16.84 -18.31
N CYS A 81 3.32 16.69 -17.05
CA CYS A 81 4.45 17.40 -16.48
C CYS A 81 5.25 16.51 -15.52
N TYR A 82 6.48 16.93 -15.24
CA TYR A 82 7.33 16.33 -14.20
C TYR A 82 8.15 17.39 -13.48
N ARG A 83 8.68 17.03 -12.31
CA ARG A 83 9.57 17.86 -11.48
C ARG A 83 11.00 17.35 -11.57
N ASN A 84 11.98 18.23 -11.34
CA ASN A 84 13.35 17.81 -11.12
C ASN A 84 13.45 17.01 -9.81
N LEU A 85 14.08 15.83 -9.86
CA LEU A 85 14.16 14.94 -8.70
C LEU A 85 14.93 15.57 -7.53
N ALA A 86 16.12 16.10 -7.78
CA ALA A 86 16.98 16.66 -6.73
C ALA A 86 16.32 17.88 -6.07
N GLU A 87 15.79 18.81 -6.86
CA GLU A 87 15.09 20.00 -6.33
C GLU A 87 13.90 19.61 -5.43
N LEU A 88 13.08 18.66 -5.87
CA LEU A 88 11.95 18.17 -5.09
C LEU A 88 12.41 17.51 -3.78
N LEU A 89 13.43 16.64 -3.84
CA LEU A 89 13.93 15.94 -2.67
C LEU A 89 14.55 16.87 -1.63
N ILE A 90 15.32 17.88 -2.06
CA ILE A 90 15.85 18.92 -1.17
C ILE A 90 14.71 19.69 -0.50
N LYS A 91 13.69 20.07 -1.27
CA LYS A 91 12.52 20.78 -0.73
C LYS A 91 11.75 19.95 0.29
N LEU A 92 11.60 18.65 0.03
CA LEU A 92 10.99 17.73 1.00
C LEU A 92 11.87 17.55 2.24
N ALA A 93 13.20 17.43 2.09
CA ALA A 93 14.11 17.33 3.22
C ALA A 93 14.02 18.56 4.13
N GLU A 94 14.00 19.77 3.56
CA GLU A 94 13.74 21.01 4.29
C GLU A 94 12.41 20.93 5.07
N PHE A 95 11.33 20.54 4.39
CA PHE A 95 10.00 20.42 5.00
C PHE A 95 9.97 19.46 6.21
N TYR A 96 10.62 18.29 6.10
CA TYR A 96 10.66 17.33 7.22
C TYR A 96 11.60 17.78 8.34
N LEU A 97 12.77 18.33 8.03
CA LEU A 97 13.74 18.79 9.03
C LEU A 97 13.24 20.01 9.81
N SER A 98 12.44 20.87 9.17
CA SER A 98 11.74 21.97 9.85
C SER A 98 10.67 21.53 10.85
N GLY A 99 10.36 20.22 10.91
CA GLY A 99 9.29 19.71 11.76
C GLY A 99 7.90 20.14 11.29
N CYS A 100 7.75 20.70 10.07
CA CYS A 100 6.47 21.14 9.53
C CYS A 100 5.47 19.98 9.42
N SER A 101 5.97 18.77 9.16
CA SER A 101 5.16 17.54 9.16
C SER A 101 4.73 17.11 10.58
N GLY A 102 5.44 17.54 11.63
CA GLY A 102 5.27 17.04 12.99
C GLY A 102 5.67 15.57 13.13
N HIS A 103 6.64 15.10 12.34
CA HIS A 103 7.07 13.70 12.31
C HIS A 103 8.51 13.54 12.77
N THR A 104 8.76 12.50 13.56
CA THR A 104 10.11 12.07 13.90
C THR A 104 10.69 11.26 12.75
N LEU A 105 11.86 11.67 12.26
CA LEU A 105 12.61 10.93 11.25
C LEU A 105 13.36 9.76 11.90
N VAL A 106 13.38 8.64 11.19
CA VAL A 106 14.19 7.46 11.49
C VAL A 106 15.38 7.46 10.54
N TRP A 107 16.58 7.39 11.09
CA TRP A 107 17.83 7.28 10.35
C TRP A 107 18.28 5.82 10.37
N PHE A 108 18.60 5.26 9.19
CA PHE A 108 18.95 3.84 9.07
C PHE A 108 20.45 3.59 9.22
N GLU A 109 21.28 4.33 8.49
CA GLU A 109 22.74 4.22 8.53
C GLU A 109 23.37 5.49 9.12
N GLU A 110 23.20 6.62 8.46
CA GLU A 110 23.73 7.92 8.88
C GLU A 110 22.59 8.93 9.05
N GLU A 111 22.76 9.85 10.01
CA GLU A 111 21.87 10.99 10.18
C GLU A 111 21.93 11.88 8.92
N TYR A 112 20.81 12.48 8.54
CA TYR A 112 20.67 13.32 7.34
C TYR A 112 20.84 12.59 5.98
N LYS A 113 20.93 11.26 5.96
CA LYS A 113 20.76 10.46 4.74
C LYS A 113 19.31 10.01 4.57
N PHE A 114 18.68 10.51 3.53
CA PHE A 114 17.31 10.21 3.16
C PHE A 114 17.25 9.02 2.21
N TYR A 115 16.52 7.99 2.62
CA TYR A 115 16.24 6.78 1.88
C TYR A 115 14.95 6.99 1.08
N VAL A 116 15.07 7.02 -0.23
CA VAL A 116 14.00 7.45 -1.14
C VAL A 116 13.34 6.23 -1.76
N SER A 117 12.01 6.25 -1.81
CA SER A 117 11.19 5.28 -2.52
C SER A 117 10.65 5.90 -3.81
N LEU A 118 10.82 5.22 -4.95
CA LEU A 118 10.35 5.65 -6.27
C LEU A 118 9.45 4.59 -6.91
N GLY A 119 8.39 4.99 -7.59
CA GLY A 119 7.50 4.02 -8.22
C GLY A 119 6.48 4.67 -9.12
N GLY A 120 6.18 3.98 -10.22
CA GLY A 120 5.24 4.40 -11.24
C GLY A 120 4.03 3.47 -11.29
N ASP A 121 2.87 4.01 -11.61
CA ASP A 121 1.66 3.21 -11.85
C ASP A 121 0.69 3.96 -12.77
N GLY A 122 -0.34 3.25 -13.25
CA GLY A 122 -1.47 3.84 -13.93
C GLY A 122 -2.29 4.75 -13.01
N ALA A 123 -2.57 5.97 -13.46
CA ALA A 123 -3.36 6.95 -12.72
C ALA A 123 -4.87 6.77 -12.95
N PRO A 124 -5.72 6.99 -11.94
CA PRO A 124 -7.14 6.60 -11.99
C PRO A 124 -8.05 7.66 -12.63
N PHE A 125 -7.98 7.81 -13.96
CA PHE A 125 -8.92 8.68 -14.71
C PHE A 125 -10.03 7.92 -15.44
N GLY A 126 -10.10 6.60 -15.26
CA GLY A 126 -11.18 5.75 -15.76
C GLY A 126 -10.77 4.90 -16.96
N LYS A 127 -11.68 4.03 -17.42
CA LYS A 127 -11.39 3.00 -18.43
C LYS A 127 -10.97 3.58 -19.80
N HIS A 128 -11.38 4.80 -20.10
CA HIS A 128 -11.18 5.44 -21.41
C HIS A 128 -10.09 6.51 -21.39
N ASP A 129 -9.46 6.76 -20.24
CA ASP A 129 -8.48 7.82 -20.05
C ASP A 129 -7.22 7.19 -19.46
N THR A 130 -6.28 6.89 -20.36
CA THR A 130 -5.04 6.24 -19.97
C THR A 130 -4.06 7.29 -19.47
N ALA A 131 -3.57 7.10 -18.26
CA ALA A 131 -2.63 8.01 -17.65
C ALA A 131 -1.68 7.27 -16.71
N CYS A 132 -0.51 7.86 -16.48
CA CYS A 132 0.53 7.31 -15.63
C CYS A 132 1.03 8.38 -14.68
N ALA A 133 1.34 7.99 -13.44
CA ALA A 133 1.97 8.83 -12.43
C ALA A 133 3.17 8.14 -11.83
N TRP A 134 4.21 8.91 -11.52
CA TRP A 134 5.31 8.48 -10.67
C TRP A 134 5.30 9.25 -9.37
N LEU A 135 5.51 8.53 -8.26
CA LEU A 135 5.52 9.09 -6.93
C LEU A 135 6.87 8.87 -6.25
N VAL A 136 7.24 9.83 -5.40
CA VAL A 136 8.45 9.80 -4.57
C VAL A 136 8.09 9.95 -3.09
N GLY A 137 8.80 9.27 -2.19
CA GLY A 137 8.61 9.43 -0.74
C GLY A 137 9.84 9.01 0.04
N PHE A 138 9.94 9.40 1.30
CA PHE A 138 11.05 9.01 2.18
C PHE A 138 10.69 7.82 3.06
N LEU A 139 11.54 6.80 3.09
CA LEU A 139 11.41 5.67 4.01
C LEU A 139 11.68 6.08 5.46
N ASN A 140 12.44 7.17 5.67
CA ASN A 140 12.80 7.70 6.99
C ASN A 140 11.59 8.09 7.84
N ILE A 141 10.41 8.34 7.25
CA ILE A 141 9.17 8.62 8.00
C ILE A 141 8.49 7.35 8.54
N GLY A 142 9.11 6.18 8.31
CA GLY A 142 8.66 4.88 8.78
C GLY A 142 7.25 4.55 8.31
N ARG A 143 6.35 4.26 9.26
CA ARG A 143 4.98 3.81 8.97
C ARG A 143 4.13 4.80 8.17
N ARG A 144 4.50 6.08 8.17
CA ARG A 144 3.73 7.11 7.46
C ARG A 144 3.89 7.02 5.94
N ILE A 145 4.89 6.31 5.42
CA ILE A 145 5.02 6.05 3.97
C ILE A 145 3.78 5.34 3.38
N LEU A 146 2.99 4.67 4.23
CA LEU A 146 1.72 4.05 3.89
C LEU A 146 0.56 5.06 3.73
N SER A 147 0.79 6.35 3.96
CA SER A 147 -0.19 7.42 3.79
C SER A 147 -0.11 8.03 2.39
N SER A 148 -1.26 8.46 1.87
CA SER A 148 -1.31 9.25 0.64
C SER A 148 -0.60 10.59 0.77
N ASN A 149 -0.39 11.10 1.97
CA ASN A 149 0.17 12.44 2.18
C ASN A 149 1.70 12.45 2.10
N GLU A 150 2.32 11.28 2.18
CA GLU A 150 3.78 11.12 2.24
C GLU A 150 4.39 10.53 0.96
N ASN A 151 3.59 10.41 -0.08
CA ASN A 151 4.02 10.07 -1.43
C ASN A 151 3.73 11.29 -2.29
N PHE A 152 4.68 11.84 -3.03
CA PHE A 152 4.57 13.11 -3.75
C PHE A 152 4.70 12.89 -5.25
N LEU A 153 3.98 13.65 -6.07
CA LEU A 153 4.04 13.53 -7.53
C LEU A 153 5.41 13.95 -8.09
N LEU A 154 6.07 13.05 -8.80
CA LEU A 154 7.30 13.35 -9.53
C LEU A 154 7.05 13.52 -11.03
N PHE A 155 6.19 12.68 -11.61
CA PHE A 155 5.76 12.75 -13.01
C PHE A 155 4.28 12.41 -13.11
N GLY A 156 3.59 13.01 -14.09
CA GLY A 156 2.24 12.65 -14.46
C GLY A 156 1.93 13.00 -15.91
N ALA A 157 1.38 12.05 -16.67
CA ALA A 157 1.01 12.27 -18.08
C ALA A 157 -0.23 11.47 -18.49
N ASN A 158 -1.00 12.00 -19.46
CA ASN A 158 -2.15 11.34 -20.06
C ASN A 158 -1.70 10.32 -21.12
N CYS A 159 -1.00 9.27 -20.69
CA CYS A 159 -0.48 8.22 -21.55
C CYS A 159 -0.39 6.87 -20.84
N SER A 160 -0.19 5.79 -21.62
CA SER A 160 0.09 4.46 -21.08
C SER A 160 1.48 4.38 -20.45
N GLU A 161 1.64 3.48 -19.49
CA GLU A 161 2.88 3.29 -18.74
C GLU A 161 4.06 2.82 -19.62
N ASN A 162 3.78 2.31 -20.83
CA ASN A 162 4.76 1.74 -21.74
C ASN A 162 5.04 2.62 -22.98
N CYS A 163 4.49 3.84 -23.06
CA CYS A 163 4.69 4.71 -24.22
C CYS A 163 6.12 5.28 -24.29
N ILE A 164 6.51 5.80 -25.46
CA ILE A 164 7.86 6.35 -25.69
C ILE A 164 8.20 7.49 -24.70
N PRO A 165 7.31 8.48 -24.43
CA PRO A 165 7.58 9.51 -23.43
C PRO A 165 7.89 8.97 -22.02
N VAL A 166 7.18 7.92 -21.57
CA VAL A 166 7.47 7.30 -20.25
C VAL A 166 8.80 6.55 -20.27
N GLN A 167 9.14 5.86 -21.36
CA GLN A 167 10.45 5.22 -21.51
C GLN A 167 11.59 6.25 -21.48
N ARG A 168 11.42 7.40 -22.15
CA ARG A 168 12.38 8.51 -22.13
C ARG A 168 12.49 9.13 -20.73
N TYR A 169 11.37 9.31 -20.04
CA TYR A 169 11.36 9.76 -18.65
C TYR A 169 12.12 8.81 -17.73
N ILE A 170 11.91 7.49 -17.84
CA ILE A 170 12.63 6.50 -17.03
C ILE A 170 14.13 6.56 -17.27
N LYS A 171 14.57 6.68 -18.53
CA LYS A 171 16.01 6.83 -18.85
C LYS A 171 16.62 8.07 -18.21
N MET A 172 15.91 9.20 -18.27
CA MET A 172 16.31 10.43 -17.59
C MET A 172 16.37 10.22 -16.07
N LEU A 173 15.33 9.61 -15.49
CA LEU A 173 15.26 9.34 -14.05
C LEU A 173 16.42 8.44 -13.58
N VAL A 174 16.82 7.43 -14.36
CA VAL A 174 17.99 6.59 -14.03
C VAL A 174 19.27 7.42 -13.96
N SER A 175 19.48 8.32 -14.92
CA SER A 175 20.62 9.24 -14.92
C SER A 175 20.57 10.18 -13.71
N ASP A 176 19.40 10.75 -13.41
CA ASP A 176 19.20 11.63 -12.26
C ASP A 176 19.52 10.90 -10.95
N VAL A 177 19.09 9.65 -10.80
CA VAL A 177 19.36 8.81 -9.62
C VAL A 177 20.86 8.56 -9.46
N GLN A 178 21.57 8.18 -10.53
CA GLN A 178 23.02 7.94 -10.46
C GLN A 178 23.79 9.18 -10.03
N HIS A 179 23.39 10.35 -10.54
CA HIS A 179 23.99 11.63 -10.17
C HIS A 179 23.67 12.01 -8.72
N LEU A 180 22.40 11.87 -8.33
CA LEU A 180 21.89 12.21 -7.00
C LEU A 180 22.60 11.43 -5.89
N GLU A 181 22.80 10.11 -6.07
CA GLU A 181 23.43 9.25 -5.06
C GLU A 181 24.94 9.54 -4.85
N GLN A 182 25.58 10.26 -5.76
CA GLN A 182 27.00 10.64 -5.67
C GLN A 182 27.20 12.02 -5.02
N GLN A 183 26.13 12.77 -4.80
CA GLN A 183 26.21 14.16 -4.35
C GLN A 183 25.86 14.31 -2.87
N THR A 184 26.43 15.36 -2.28
CA THR A 184 26.03 15.89 -0.98
C THR A 184 25.45 17.28 -1.20
N PHE A 185 24.29 17.54 -0.62
CA PHE A 185 23.56 18.79 -0.80
C PHE A 185 23.52 19.57 0.50
N LYS A 186 23.61 20.90 0.43
CA LYS A 186 23.37 21.77 1.57
C LYS A 186 21.86 21.97 1.72
N CYS A 187 21.31 21.65 2.88
CA CYS A 187 19.92 21.88 3.23
C CYS A 187 19.83 22.90 4.36
N THR A 188 19.19 24.04 4.09
CA THR A 188 18.90 25.05 5.10
C THR A 188 17.44 24.93 5.51
N TYR A 189 17.17 24.83 6.81
CA TYR A 189 15.82 24.69 7.35
C TYR A 189 15.67 25.48 8.66
N ILE A 190 14.42 25.80 9.03
CA ILE A 190 14.10 26.54 10.26
C ILE A 190 13.56 25.55 11.29
N THR A 191 14.13 25.51 12.49
CA THR A 191 13.67 24.65 13.59
C THR A 191 12.39 25.20 14.22
N SER A 192 11.72 24.38 15.05
CA SER A 192 10.59 24.82 15.86
C SER A 192 10.90 26.01 16.80
N GLU A 193 12.18 26.21 17.12
CA GLU A 193 12.70 27.31 17.95
C GLU A 193 13.05 28.56 17.13
N SER A 194 12.65 28.59 15.84
CA SER A 194 12.95 29.68 14.89
C SER A 194 14.45 29.87 14.61
N GLN A 195 15.27 28.84 14.85
CA GLN A 195 16.68 28.86 14.50
C GLN A 195 16.87 28.38 13.07
N THR A 196 17.71 29.08 12.30
CA THR A 196 18.14 28.62 10.98
C THR A 196 19.31 27.66 11.13
N CYS A 197 19.17 26.46 10.58
CA CYS A 197 20.19 25.41 10.57
C CYS A 197 20.55 25.07 9.13
N THR A 198 21.82 24.80 8.86
CA THR A 198 22.29 24.28 7.57
C THR A 198 23.04 22.99 7.82
N VAL A 199 22.60 21.91 7.16
CA VAL A 199 23.18 20.58 7.28
C VAL A 199 23.54 20.03 5.90
N ASP A 200 24.48 19.09 5.89
CA ASP A 200 24.76 18.28 4.71
C ASP A 200 23.79 17.10 4.66
N ILE A 201 23.04 16.99 3.57
CA ILE A 201 22.13 15.88 3.33
C ILE A 201 22.60 15.04 2.15
N LYS A 202 22.27 13.75 2.20
CA LYS A 202 22.48 12.81 1.09
C LYS A 202 21.19 12.08 0.79
N PHE A 203 21.05 11.62 -0.46
CA PHE A 203 19.92 10.81 -0.89
C PHE A 203 20.41 9.44 -1.33
N HIS A 204 19.64 8.41 -0.98
CA HIS A 204 19.84 7.05 -1.45
C HIS A 204 18.54 6.52 -1.99
N ILE A 205 18.47 6.21 -3.28
CA ILE A 205 17.28 5.60 -3.86
C ILE A 205 17.25 4.16 -3.41
N SER A 206 16.32 3.81 -2.54
CA SER A 206 16.39 2.61 -1.72
C SER A 206 15.49 1.52 -2.22
N GLU A 207 14.26 1.87 -2.62
CA GLU A 207 13.22 0.90 -2.93
C GLU A 207 12.35 1.35 -4.11
N PHE A 208 11.98 0.40 -4.95
CA PHE A 208 11.08 0.60 -6.08
C PHE A 208 9.74 -0.13 -5.92
N PRO A 209 8.85 0.28 -5.00
CA PRO A 209 7.55 -0.34 -4.82
C PRO A 209 6.72 -0.12 -6.09
N ASN A 210 6.39 -1.23 -6.75
CA ASN A 210 5.62 -1.25 -7.98
C ASN A 210 4.81 -2.55 -8.01
N ASP A 211 3.71 -2.56 -8.77
CA ASP A 211 3.02 -3.82 -9.04
C ASP A 211 3.87 -4.74 -9.95
N LEU A 212 3.54 -6.02 -10.02
CA LEU A 212 4.34 -6.98 -10.81
C LEU A 212 4.42 -6.63 -12.30
N LYS A 213 3.41 -5.96 -12.86
CA LYS A 213 3.40 -5.57 -14.28
C LYS A 213 4.44 -4.49 -14.52
N MET A 214 4.47 -3.47 -13.66
CA MET A 214 5.44 -2.39 -13.71
C MET A 214 6.85 -2.89 -13.38
N VAL A 215 7.02 -3.77 -12.39
CA VAL A 215 8.34 -4.39 -12.10
C VAL A 215 8.87 -5.14 -13.32
N ALA A 216 8.03 -5.96 -13.97
CA ALA A 216 8.43 -6.68 -15.18
C ALA A 216 8.87 -5.72 -16.29
N PHE A 217 8.10 -4.65 -16.54
CA PHE A 217 8.48 -3.61 -17.49
C PHE A 217 9.82 -2.94 -17.16
N LEU A 218 10.00 -2.53 -15.90
CA LEU A 218 11.23 -1.90 -15.40
C LEU A 218 12.44 -2.84 -15.40
N CYS A 219 12.23 -4.15 -15.39
CA CYS A 219 13.29 -5.15 -15.48
C CYS A 219 13.52 -5.63 -16.93
N GLY A 220 12.78 -5.10 -17.92
CA GLY A 220 12.86 -5.55 -19.31
C GLY A 220 12.36 -6.98 -19.52
N GLU A 221 11.42 -7.43 -18.69
CA GLU A 221 10.89 -8.78 -18.67
C GLU A 221 9.57 -8.92 -19.43
N LEU A 222 9.24 -10.17 -19.75
CA LEU A 222 7.93 -10.53 -20.25
C LEU A 222 6.87 -10.46 -19.15
N THR A 223 5.60 -10.54 -19.53
CA THR A 223 4.50 -10.52 -18.58
C THR A 223 4.56 -11.74 -17.64
N ASN A 224 3.84 -11.63 -16.51
CA ASN A 224 3.66 -12.73 -15.54
C ASN A 224 2.96 -13.99 -16.09
N SER A 225 2.61 -14.01 -17.39
CA SER A 225 2.09 -15.18 -18.10
C SER A 225 3.17 -15.94 -18.88
N ALA A 226 4.40 -15.44 -18.90
CA ALA A 226 5.53 -16.09 -19.56
C ALA A 226 6.05 -17.30 -18.77
N THR A 227 6.90 -18.10 -19.42
CA THR A 227 7.59 -19.26 -18.80
C THR A 227 8.32 -18.86 -17.51
N TYR A 228 8.95 -17.69 -17.51
CA TYR A 228 9.54 -17.07 -16.32
C TYR A 228 8.60 -15.97 -15.85
N PHE A 229 7.68 -16.33 -14.96
CA PHE A 229 6.59 -15.45 -14.53
C PHE A 229 6.96 -14.50 -13.39
N CYS A 230 8.13 -14.70 -12.76
CA CYS A 230 8.53 -14.00 -11.56
C CYS A 230 9.70 -13.06 -11.82
N SER A 231 9.49 -11.77 -11.57
CA SER A 231 10.53 -10.75 -11.72
C SER A 231 11.58 -10.72 -10.60
N PHE A 232 11.40 -11.54 -9.56
CA PHE A 232 12.33 -11.57 -8.43
C PHE A 232 13.29 -12.76 -8.48
N ALA A 233 12.96 -13.80 -9.25
CA ALA A 233 13.65 -15.08 -9.20
C ALA A 233 13.65 -15.77 -10.56
N ASN A 234 14.71 -16.52 -10.85
CA ASN A 234 14.86 -17.34 -12.07
C ASN A 234 13.97 -18.61 -12.11
N VAL A 235 12.80 -18.57 -11.47
CA VAL A 235 11.82 -19.66 -11.43
C VAL A 235 11.01 -19.73 -12.73
N SER A 236 10.83 -20.94 -13.25
CA SER A 236 10.11 -21.20 -14.49
C SER A 236 8.85 -22.04 -14.26
N SER A 237 7.89 -22.01 -15.19
CA SER A 237 6.71 -22.89 -15.14
C SER A 237 7.06 -24.39 -15.10
N LYS A 238 8.26 -24.79 -15.51
CA LYS A 238 8.70 -26.20 -15.50
C LYS A 238 9.15 -26.68 -14.14
N ASP A 239 9.74 -25.80 -13.34
CA ASP A 239 10.40 -26.16 -12.09
C ASP A 239 9.76 -25.50 -10.87
N ALA A 240 8.83 -24.56 -11.04
CA ALA A 240 8.08 -23.90 -9.97
C ALA A 240 7.15 -24.83 -9.17
N THR A 241 7.02 -26.08 -9.59
CA THR A 241 6.32 -27.17 -8.91
C THR A 241 7.24 -27.96 -7.97
N GLU A 242 8.55 -27.73 -8.00
CA GLU A 242 9.47 -28.47 -7.14
C GLU A 242 9.30 -28.06 -5.69
N ILE A 243 8.74 -28.97 -4.89
CA ILE A 243 8.54 -28.73 -3.46
C ILE A 243 9.89 -28.41 -2.81
N SER A 244 10.93 -29.22 -2.97
CA SER A 244 12.25 -28.97 -2.33
C SER A 244 12.94 -27.67 -2.73
N GLY A 245 12.48 -27.00 -3.79
CA GLY A 245 13.06 -25.75 -4.24
C GLY A 245 13.02 -24.66 -3.16
N GLN A 246 14.15 -23.99 -2.99
CA GLN A 246 14.28 -22.79 -2.16
C GLN A 246 14.84 -21.66 -3.00
N PHE A 247 14.40 -20.45 -2.69
CA PHE A 247 14.95 -19.22 -3.24
C PHE A 247 15.99 -18.65 -2.26
N GLY A 248 17.06 -18.09 -2.79
CA GLY A 248 18.04 -17.34 -2.01
C GLY A 248 19.25 -16.95 -2.85
N LYS A 249 20.21 -16.28 -2.22
CA LYS A 249 21.44 -15.81 -2.87
C LYS A 249 22.55 -16.87 -2.84
N GLU A 250 22.40 -17.87 -1.98
CA GLU A 250 23.39 -18.93 -1.77
C GLU A 250 23.39 -19.94 -2.92
N LYS A 251 24.58 -20.47 -3.26
CA LYS A 251 24.78 -21.35 -4.44
C LYS A 251 24.01 -22.67 -4.38
N ASP A 252 23.62 -23.11 -3.19
CA ASP A 252 22.85 -24.33 -2.93
C ASP A 252 21.34 -24.13 -3.12
N LYS A 253 20.89 -22.88 -3.32
CA LYS A 253 19.49 -22.57 -3.58
C LYS A 253 19.14 -22.98 -5.01
N LYS A 254 17.89 -23.40 -5.21
CA LYS A 254 17.41 -23.76 -6.54
C LYS A 254 17.16 -22.51 -7.36
N TRP A 255 16.43 -21.58 -6.78
CA TRP A 255 16.09 -20.31 -7.42
C TRP A 255 16.95 -19.20 -6.84
N HIS A 256 17.38 -18.31 -7.72
CA HIS A 256 18.24 -17.20 -7.40
C HIS A 256 17.62 -15.90 -7.92
N PRO A 257 17.94 -14.75 -7.31
CA PRO A 257 17.65 -13.45 -7.91
C PRO A 257 18.19 -13.37 -9.34
N TRP A 258 17.48 -12.66 -10.20
CA TRP A 258 18.00 -12.39 -11.53
C TRP A 258 19.27 -11.54 -11.48
N ASN A 259 20.17 -11.74 -12.43
CA ASN A 259 21.20 -10.74 -12.70
C ASN A 259 20.55 -9.55 -13.44
N TYR A 260 20.15 -8.51 -12.70
CA TYR A 260 19.51 -7.34 -13.29
C TYR A 260 20.49 -6.42 -14.02
N SER A 261 21.79 -6.50 -13.73
CA SER A 261 22.80 -5.68 -14.41
C SER A 261 22.94 -5.99 -15.90
N GLU A 262 22.54 -7.19 -16.30
CA GLU A 262 22.46 -7.62 -17.70
C GLU A 262 21.14 -7.19 -18.39
N ARG A 263 20.25 -6.47 -17.68
CA ARG A 263 18.91 -6.10 -18.13
C ARG A 263 18.80 -4.60 -18.41
N LYS A 264 18.03 -4.25 -19.46
CA LYS A 264 18.19 -2.98 -20.19
C LYS A 264 17.55 -1.73 -19.58
N VAL A 265 16.63 -1.86 -18.62
CA VAL A 265 15.80 -0.70 -18.18
C VAL A 265 16.27 -0.13 -16.84
N LEU A 266 16.62 -0.97 -15.87
CA LEU A 266 17.29 -0.60 -14.62
C LEU A 266 18.46 -1.55 -14.37
N SER A 267 19.68 -1.04 -14.21
CA SER A 267 20.90 -1.84 -14.04
C SER A 267 21.02 -2.50 -12.66
N ASP A 268 20.30 -1.99 -11.66
CA ASP A 268 20.17 -2.61 -10.33
C ASP A 268 18.84 -2.16 -9.68
N PRO A 269 17.70 -2.72 -10.12
CA PRO A 269 16.43 -2.41 -9.52
C PRO A 269 16.44 -2.96 -8.10
N LYS A 270 16.51 -2.08 -7.11
CA LYS A 270 16.34 -2.41 -5.69
C LYS A 270 14.87 -2.77 -5.47
N ILE A 271 14.49 -3.99 -5.88
CA ILE A 271 13.11 -4.47 -5.92
C ILE A 271 12.86 -5.51 -4.84
N HIS A 272 11.89 -5.21 -4.00
CA HIS A 272 11.25 -6.20 -3.14
C HIS A 272 9.79 -6.38 -3.55
N ILE A 273 9.17 -7.42 -2.99
CA ILE A 273 7.76 -7.69 -3.20
C ILE A 273 6.96 -6.54 -2.60
N ASP A 274 5.94 -6.08 -3.32
CA ASP A 274 4.88 -5.26 -2.74
C ASP A 274 3.86 -6.13 -1.98
N PRO A 275 3.68 -5.94 -0.66
CA PRO A 275 2.66 -6.65 0.12
C PRO A 275 1.23 -6.47 -0.38
N LEU A 276 0.86 -5.30 -0.90
CA LEU A 276 -0.54 -4.99 -1.20
C LEU A 276 -1.06 -5.87 -2.34
N HIS A 277 -0.39 -5.85 -3.48
CA HIS A 277 -0.81 -6.58 -4.67
C HIS A 277 -0.67 -8.09 -4.49
N LEU A 278 0.40 -8.56 -3.85
CA LEU A 278 0.56 -9.99 -3.57
C LEU A 278 -0.58 -10.53 -2.69
N LYS A 279 -0.91 -9.82 -1.60
CA LYS A 279 -2.06 -10.13 -0.73
C LYS A 279 -3.37 -10.18 -1.52
N ASN A 280 -3.63 -9.16 -2.33
CA ASN A 280 -4.89 -9.06 -3.09
C ASN A 280 -5.01 -10.23 -4.08
N ASN A 281 -3.93 -10.56 -4.78
CA ASN A 281 -3.89 -11.68 -5.71
C ASN A 281 -4.08 -13.03 -5.01
N ALA A 282 -3.44 -13.23 -3.85
CA ALA A 282 -3.56 -14.47 -3.08
C ALA A 282 -4.98 -14.65 -2.50
N CYS A 283 -5.61 -13.58 -2.01
CA CYS A 283 -7.00 -13.61 -1.55
C CYS A 283 -7.97 -13.92 -2.70
N ALA A 284 -7.74 -13.30 -3.88
CA ALA A 284 -8.53 -13.58 -5.07
C ALA A 284 -8.41 -15.05 -5.52
N LEU A 285 -7.20 -15.61 -5.46
CA LEU A 285 -6.93 -17.01 -5.77
C LEU A 285 -7.65 -17.95 -4.80
N ALA A 286 -7.47 -17.77 -3.48
CA ALA A 286 -8.12 -18.59 -2.47
C ALA A 286 -9.66 -18.55 -2.57
N HIS A 287 -10.23 -17.36 -2.78
CA HIS A 287 -11.67 -17.24 -2.98
C HIS A 287 -12.15 -17.90 -4.28
N ARG A 288 -11.36 -17.85 -5.36
CA ARG A 288 -11.71 -18.52 -6.62
C ARG A 288 -11.83 -20.03 -6.42
N LEU A 289 -10.89 -20.63 -5.68
CA LEU A 289 -10.95 -22.05 -5.34
C LEU A 289 -12.19 -22.39 -4.51
N LEU A 290 -12.52 -21.57 -3.50
CA LEU A 290 -13.77 -21.71 -2.73
C LEU A 290 -15.01 -21.64 -3.62
N LEU A 291 -15.09 -20.63 -4.49
CA LEU A 291 -16.23 -20.45 -5.39
C LEU A 291 -16.39 -21.64 -6.36
N GLN A 292 -15.29 -22.17 -6.89
CA GLN A 292 -15.31 -23.35 -7.75
C GLN A 292 -15.92 -24.56 -7.03
N GLU A 293 -15.48 -24.85 -5.81
CA GLU A 293 -16.03 -25.96 -5.02
C GLU A 293 -17.51 -25.75 -4.66
N VAL A 294 -17.92 -24.51 -4.32
CA VAL A 294 -19.33 -24.17 -4.08
C VAL A 294 -20.20 -24.47 -5.31
N LEU A 295 -19.72 -24.09 -6.50
CA LEU A 295 -20.44 -24.32 -7.76
C LEU A 295 -20.52 -25.81 -8.11
N LEU A 296 -19.46 -26.58 -7.85
CA LEU A 296 -19.46 -28.04 -8.00
C LEU A 296 -20.49 -28.71 -7.08
N ILE A 297 -20.59 -28.25 -5.83
CA ILE A 297 -21.58 -28.76 -4.86
C ILE A 297 -23.00 -28.39 -5.27
N PHE A 298 -23.20 -27.18 -5.79
CA PHE A 298 -24.50 -26.68 -6.22
C PHE A 298 -25.07 -27.47 -7.41
N GLN A 299 -24.20 -28.02 -8.28
CA GLN A 299 -24.60 -28.77 -9.48
C GLN A 299 -25.63 -27.99 -10.32
N LEU A 300 -25.19 -26.85 -10.87
CA LEU A 300 -26.04 -25.88 -11.56
C LEU A 300 -27.07 -26.56 -12.50
N PRO A 301 -28.38 -26.49 -12.18
CA PRO A 301 -29.42 -27.01 -13.05
C PRO A 301 -29.52 -26.20 -14.35
N SER A 302 -29.67 -26.89 -15.49
CA SER A 302 -29.78 -26.26 -16.83
C SER A 302 -30.93 -25.24 -16.96
N ALA A 303 -31.98 -25.38 -16.14
CA ALA A 303 -33.12 -24.48 -16.11
C ALA A 303 -32.84 -23.12 -15.43
N ILE A 304 -31.81 -23.02 -14.59
CA ILE A 304 -31.50 -21.80 -13.84
C ILE A 304 -30.64 -20.90 -14.71
N LYS A 305 -31.23 -19.79 -15.18
CA LYS A 305 -30.55 -18.80 -16.02
C LYS A 305 -30.09 -17.57 -15.26
N SER A 306 -30.62 -17.31 -14.06
CA SER A 306 -30.27 -16.16 -13.24
C SER A 306 -30.25 -16.50 -11.75
N PHE A 307 -29.52 -15.70 -10.97
CA PHE A 307 -29.40 -15.87 -9.52
C PHE A 307 -30.74 -15.73 -8.79
N LEU A 308 -31.68 -14.95 -9.33
CA LEU A 308 -33.03 -14.83 -8.76
C LEU A 308 -33.79 -16.17 -8.75
N GLN A 309 -33.44 -17.08 -9.66
CA GLN A 309 -34.03 -18.41 -9.75
C GLN A 309 -33.30 -19.44 -8.87
N VAL A 310 -32.18 -19.06 -8.23
CA VAL A 310 -31.41 -19.95 -7.35
C VAL A 310 -32.16 -20.10 -6.01
N PRO A 311 -32.54 -21.32 -5.59
CA PRO A 311 -33.27 -21.54 -4.34
C PRO A 311 -32.52 -21.01 -3.12
N SER A 312 -33.22 -20.37 -2.19
CA SER A 312 -32.64 -19.80 -0.96
C SER A 312 -32.03 -20.82 -0.02
N THR A 313 -32.41 -22.09 -0.17
CA THR A 313 -31.89 -23.25 0.56
C THR A 313 -30.66 -23.87 -0.09
N SER A 314 -30.26 -23.45 -1.29
CA SER A 314 -29.12 -24.02 -2.00
C SER A 314 -27.78 -23.56 -1.43
N SER A 315 -26.74 -24.37 -1.65
CA SER A 315 -25.36 -24.06 -1.23
C SER A 315 -24.86 -22.74 -1.81
N PHE A 316 -25.08 -22.50 -3.11
CA PHE A 316 -24.65 -21.27 -3.77
C PHE A 316 -25.35 -20.03 -3.20
N HIS A 317 -26.65 -20.11 -2.90
CA HIS A 317 -27.36 -18.99 -2.26
C HIS A 317 -26.85 -18.71 -0.85
N LYS A 318 -26.67 -19.76 -0.02
CA LYS A 318 -26.14 -19.62 1.35
C LYS A 318 -24.72 -19.05 1.36
N TYR A 319 -23.88 -19.44 0.41
CA TYR A 319 -22.55 -18.87 0.24
C TYR A 319 -22.60 -17.37 -0.07
N ILE A 320 -23.40 -16.97 -1.06
CA ILE A 320 -23.58 -15.55 -1.43
C ILE A 320 -24.19 -14.72 -0.29
N ASP A 321 -25.12 -15.30 0.47
CA ASP A 321 -25.70 -14.65 1.64
C ASP A 321 -24.63 -14.41 2.73
N ALA A 322 -23.83 -15.43 3.06
CA ALA A 322 -22.73 -15.29 4.02
C ALA A 322 -21.70 -14.22 3.59
N MET A 323 -21.37 -14.14 2.30
CA MET A 323 -20.51 -13.09 1.75
C MET A 323 -21.06 -11.68 2.01
N ARG A 324 -22.38 -11.51 1.89
CA ARG A 324 -23.09 -10.22 2.05
C ARG A 324 -23.28 -9.84 3.52
N THR A 325 -23.67 -10.79 4.35
CA THR A 325 -24.16 -10.53 5.73
C THR A 325 -23.09 -10.75 6.79
N LYS A 326 -22.15 -11.69 6.58
CA LYS A 326 -21.14 -12.06 7.59
C LYS A 326 -19.73 -11.63 7.22
N CYS A 327 -19.35 -11.70 5.94
CA CYS A 327 -17.97 -11.43 5.51
C CYS A 327 -17.70 -9.98 5.10
N ASN A 328 -18.72 -9.13 5.00
CA ASN A 328 -18.59 -7.73 4.58
C ASN A 328 -17.97 -7.53 3.18
N VAL A 329 -18.11 -8.51 2.27
CA VAL A 329 -17.59 -8.46 0.88
C VAL A 329 -18.73 -8.33 -0.13
N ARG A 330 -19.68 -7.44 0.15
CA ARG A 330 -20.91 -7.23 -0.67
C ARG A 330 -20.61 -6.88 -2.14
N ARG A 331 -19.56 -6.11 -2.41
CA ARG A 331 -19.14 -5.76 -3.79
C ARG A 331 -18.75 -7.00 -4.59
N LEU A 332 -17.96 -7.88 -4.00
CA LEU A 332 -17.57 -9.15 -4.59
C LEU A 332 -18.79 -10.05 -4.81
N ALA A 333 -19.66 -10.20 -3.81
CA ALA A 333 -20.89 -11.00 -3.95
C ALA A 333 -21.78 -10.50 -5.10
N ASN A 334 -21.97 -9.18 -5.22
CA ASN A 334 -22.71 -8.58 -6.33
C ASN A 334 -22.04 -8.82 -7.69
N LYS A 335 -20.71 -8.84 -7.74
CA LYS A 335 -19.97 -9.16 -8.97
C LYS A 335 -20.10 -10.63 -9.37
N ILE A 336 -20.12 -11.55 -8.40
CA ILE A 336 -20.40 -12.97 -8.67
C ILE A 336 -21.81 -13.16 -9.20
N ILE A 337 -22.82 -12.53 -8.59
CA ILE A 337 -24.21 -12.58 -9.08
C ILE A 337 -24.30 -12.04 -10.51
N ARG A 338 -23.65 -10.90 -10.77
CA ARG A 338 -23.61 -10.33 -12.11
C ARG A 338 -22.95 -11.26 -13.11
N TRP A 339 -21.78 -11.81 -12.78
CA TRP A 339 -21.10 -12.81 -13.59
C TRP A 339 -21.97 -14.04 -13.83
N PHE A 340 -22.65 -14.55 -12.81
CA PHE A 340 -23.54 -15.71 -12.92
C PHE A 340 -24.72 -15.47 -13.88
N ASN A 341 -25.27 -14.25 -13.85
CA ASN A 341 -26.38 -13.86 -14.72
C ASN A 341 -25.95 -13.59 -16.16
N GLU A 342 -24.80 -12.94 -16.35
CA GLU A 342 -24.41 -12.37 -17.65
C GLU A 342 -23.36 -13.22 -18.39
N ASN A 343 -22.46 -13.91 -17.67
CA ASN A 343 -21.19 -14.42 -18.22
C ASN A 343 -20.72 -15.74 -17.57
N ARG A 344 -21.64 -16.57 -17.04
CA ARG A 344 -21.26 -17.76 -16.25
C ARG A 344 -20.41 -18.81 -16.99
N ASP A 345 -20.47 -18.81 -18.32
CA ASP A 345 -19.71 -19.73 -19.16
C ASP A 345 -18.22 -19.31 -19.30
N SER A 346 -17.90 -18.08 -18.87
CA SER A 346 -16.53 -17.57 -18.81
C SER A 346 -15.93 -17.72 -17.41
N LYS A 347 -14.59 -17.74 -17.32
CA LYS A 347 -13.89 -17.76 -16.03
C LYS A 347 -14.21 -16.50 -15.22
N PHE A 348 -14.64 -16.68 -13.97
CA PHE A 348 -14.86 -15.57 -13.05
C PHE A 348 -13.54 -14.83 -12.77
N ASP A 349 -13.56 -13.52 -12.98
CA ASP A 349 -12.45 -12.63 -12.63
C ASP A 349 -12.94 -11.40 -11.84
N TYR A 350 -12.15 -11.02 -10.84
CA TYR A 350 -12.43 -9.87 -9.97
C TYR A 350 -11.13 -9.34 -9.36
N ARG A 351 -10.82 -8.07 -9.61
CA ARG A 351 -9.68 -7.38 -8.99
C ARG A 351 -10.01 -7.04 -7.53
N TYR A 352 -9.34 -7.73 -6.61
CA TYR A 352 -9.43 -7.47 -5.17
C TYR A 352 -8.82 -6.11 -4.81
N THR A 353 -9.49 -5.41 -3.90
CA THR A 353 -8.91 -4.24 -3.22
C THR A 353 -8.33 -4.64 -1.86
N GLY A 354 -7.48 -3.80 -1.27
CA GLY A 354 -6.98 -4.03 0.09
C GLY A 354 -8.09 -4.17 1.14
N LYS A 355 -9.22 -3.47 0.94
CA LYS A 355 -10.42 -3.62 1.79
C LYS A 355 -11.06 -5.00 1.63
N ASP A 356 -11.23 -5.47 0.39
CA ASP A 356 -11.81 -6.78 0.11
C ASP A 356 -10.97 -7.89 0.74
N SER A 357 -9.64 -7.83 0.57
CA SER A 357 -8.69 -8.79 1.16
C SER A 357 -8.77 -8.81 2.68
N ARG A 358 -8.82 -7.65 3.33
CA ARG A 358 -8.97 -7.57 4.80
C ARG A 358 -10.29 -8.17 5.27
N CYS A 359 -11.40 -7.81 4.62
CA CYS A 359 -12.72 -8.33 4.97
C CYS A 359 -12.80 -9.86 4.74
N PHE A 360 -12.20 -10.36 3.67
CA PHE A 360 -12.10 -11.79 3.39
C PHE A 360 -11.28 -12.53 4.46
N LEU A 361 -10.04 -12.11 4.72
CA LEU A 361 -9.14 -12.79 5.66
C LEU A 361 -9.66 -12.78 7.11
N GLN A 362 -10.42 -11.76 7.50
CA GLN A 362 -11.05 -11.71 8.82
C GLN A 362 -12.25 -12.67 8.96
N ASN A 363 -12.88 -13.08 7.85
CA ASN A 363 -14.23 -13.63 7.90
C ASN A 363 -14.47 -14.85 6.99
N PHE A 364 -13.46 -15.38 6.30
CA PHE A 364 -13.61 -16.50 5.37
C PHE A 364 -14.18 -17.76 6.05
N MET A 365 -13.94 -17.96 7.35
CA MET A 365 -14.51 -19.10 8.08
C MET A 365 -16.04 -19.10 8.10
N PHE A 366 -16.70 -17.94 7.99
CA PHE A 366 -18.16 -17.91 7.82
C PHE A 366 -18.61 -18.48 6.47
N LEU A 367 -17.76 -18.45 5.44
CA LEU A 367 -18.03 -19.10 4.17
C LEU A 367 -17.91 -20.61 4.29
N ILE A 368 -16.90 -21.10 5.03
CA ILE A 368 -16.73 -22.52 5.34
C ILE A 368 -17.94 -23.04 6.13
N ALA A 369 -18.31 -22.35 7.21
CA ALA A 369 -19.46 -22.70 8.04
C ALA A 369 -20.80 -22.66 7.28
N ALA A 370 -20.97 -21.73 6.32
CA ALA A 370 -22.16 -21.69 5.47
C ALA A 370 -22.29 -22.92 4.55
N MET A 371 -21.17 -23.59 4.26
CA MET A 371 -21.12 -24.75 3.37
C MET A 371 -21.21 -26.07 4.12
N GLU A 372 -20.83 -26.13 5.40
CA GLU A 372 -20.82 -27.33 6.23
C GLU A 372 -22.11 -28.18 6.18
N PRO A 373 -23.34 -27.62 6.22
CA PRO A 373 -24.55 -28.41 6.12
C PRO A 373 -24.69 -29.19 4.79
N PHE A 374 -24.04 -28.73 3.72
CA PHE A 374 -24.08 -29.34 2.39
C PHE A 374 -22.96 -30.35 2.14
N LEU A 375 -22.08 -30.56 3.12
CA LEU A 375 -20.88 -31.40 3.01
C LEU A 375 -20.99 -32.74 3.73
N LYS A 376 -21.98 -32.94 4.61
CA LYS A 376 -22.08 -34.08 5.54
C LYS A 376 -21.92 -35.45 4.86
N ASP A 377 -22.51 -35.63 3.68
CA ASP A 377 -22.46 -36.90 2.94
C ASP A 377 -21.46 -36.88 1.76
N LYS A 378 -20.64 -35.82 1.67
CA LYS A 378 -19.71 -35.59 0.55
C LYS A 378 -18.26 -35.58 1.03
N THR A 379 -17.73 -36.74 1.42
CA THR A 379 -16.38 -36.88 2.03
C THR A 379 -15.27 -36.16 1.27
N LYS A 380 -15.25 -36.26 -0.07
CA LYS A 380 -14.25 -35.56 -0.90
C LYS A 380 -14.40 -34.04 -0.80
N ALA A 381 -15.62 -33.51 -0.92
CA ALA A 381 -15.87 -32.08 -0.83
C ALA A 381 -15.59 -31.55 0.58
N LEU A 382 -15.96 -32.31 1.62
CA LEU A 382 -15.65 -31.99 3.01
C LEU A 382 -14.13 -31.87 3.22
N PHE A 383 -13.36 -32.85 2.73
CA PHE A 383 -11.90 -32.80 2.78
C PHE A 383 -11.34 -31.58 2.05
N THR A 384 -11.80 -31.29 0.82
CA THR A 384 -11.36 -30.10 0.08
C THR A 384 -11.67 -28.80 0.84
N PHE A 385 -12.83 -28.70 1.50
CA PHE A 385 -13.16 -27.53 2.31
C PHE A 385 -12.28 -27.40 3.55
N HIS A 386 -11.87 -28.50 4.19
CA HIS A 386 -10.88 -28.45 5.27
C HIS A 386 -9.52 -27.95 4.77
N VAL A 387 -9.06 -28.43 3.62
CA VAL A 387 -7.83 -27.94 2.98
C VAL A 387 -7.94 -26.45 2.65
N LEU A 388 -9.07 -26.00 2.08
CA LEU A 388 -9.29 -24.58 1.78
C LEU A 388 -9.36 -23.70 3.03
N ALA A 389 -9.98 -24.20 4.11
CA ALA A 389 -10.01 -23.49 5.39
C ALA A 389 -8.58 -23.32 5.94
N TYR A 390 -7.78 -24.38 5.93
CA TYR A 390 -6.40 -24.32 6.38
C TYR A 390 -5.53 -23.43 5.48
N LEU A 391 -5.69 -23.52 4.15
CA LEU A 391 -5.03 -22.64 3.18
C LEU A 391 -5.32 -21.15 3.48
N CYS A 392 -6.58 -20.81 3.75
CA CYS A 392 -6.98 -19.44 4.08
C CYS A 392 -6.44 -18.97 5.44
N LEU A 393 -6.36 -19.87 6.44
CA LEU A 393 -5.72 -19.59 7.74
C LEU A 393 -4.24 -19.27 7.55
N THR A 394 -3.51 -20.15 6.86
CA THR A 394 -2.08 -19.95 6.58
C THR A 394 -1.85 -18.66 5.79
N LEU A 395 -2.68 -18.36 4.78
CA LEU A 395 -2.62 -17.10 4.04
C LEU A 395 -2.80 -15.89 4.95
N ARG A 396 -3.81 -15.91 5.82
CA ARG A 396 -4.08 -14.83 6.78
C ARG A 396 -2.87 -14.61 7.69
N ASP A 397 -2.30 -15.69 8.19
CA ASP A 397 -1.18 -15.62 9.13
C ASP A 397 0.08 -15.07 8.43
N CYS A 398 0.36 -15.50 7.18
CA CYS A 398 1.40 -14.88 6.34
C CYS A 398 1.17 -13.37 6.18
N VAL A 399 -0.02 -12.98 5.68
CA VAL A 399 -0.38 -11.58 5.39
C VAL A 399 -0.31 -10.72 6.65
N SER A 400 -0.70 -11.28 7.80
CA SER A 400 -0.62 -10.60 9.09
C SER A 400 0.81 -10.20 9.46
N VAL A 401 1.81 -10.93 9.00
CA VAL A 401 3.22 -10.64 9.25
C VAL A 401 3.81 -9.77 8.15
N PHE A 402 3.80 -10.21 6.89
CA PHE A 402 4.54 -9.53 5.82
C PHE A 402 3.98 -8.15 5.46
N SER A 403 2.73 -7.84 5.83
CA SER A 403 2.15 -6.51 5.62
C SER A 403 2.54 -5.49 6.69
N ARG A 404 3.28 -5.88 7.73
CA ARG A 404 3.71 -4.99 8.83
C ARG A 404 5.11 -4.42 8.58
N ILE A 405 5.39 -3.30 9.21
CA ILE A 405 6.71 -2.64 9.22
C ILE A 405 7.55 -3.16 10.38
N ASP A 406 6.94 -3.33 11.55
CA ASP A 406 7.59 -3.81 12.76
C ASP A 406 7.13 -5.25 13.07
N VAL A 407 8.09 -6.17 13.15
CA VAL A 407 7.90 -7.62 13.33
C VAL A 407 9.11 -8.19 14.06
N THR A 408 8.91 -9.14 14.98
CA THR A 408 10.00 -9.82 15.72
C THR A 408 10.69 -10.90 14.89
N ASP A 409 11.84 -11.42 15.32
CA ASP A 409 12.50 -12.56 14.66
C ASP A 409 11.65 -13.82 14.67
N SER A 410 11.07 -14.17 15.82
CA SER A 410 10.17 -15.32 15.92
C SER A 410 8.99 -15.23 14.94
N GLN A 411 8.44 -14.03 14.73
CA GLN A 411 7.38 -13.85 13.74
C GLN A 411 7.86 -14.00 12.29
N LEU A 412 9.14 -13.75 12.00
CA LEU A 412 9.73 -14.02 10.68
C LEU A 412 9.94 -15.52 10.45
N ASP A 413 10.38 -16.25 11.47
CA ASP A 413 10.50 -17.70 11.38
C ASP A 413 9.13 -18.36 11.19
N ASP A 414 8.10 -17.84 11.84
CA ASP A 414 6.73 -18.28 11.61
C ASP A 414 6.21 -17.87 10.24
N LEU A 415 6.60 -16.71 9.71
CA LEU A 415 6.27 -16.31 8.34
C LEU A 415 6.86 -17.30 7.32
N GLU A 416 8.12 -17.70 7.48
CA GLU A 416 8.76 -18.68 6.60
C GLU A 416 8.02 -20.02 6.60
N LYS A 417 7.72 -20.55 7.80
CA LYS A 417 6.95 -21.80 7.97
C LYS A 417 5.57 -21.69 7.32
N ASN A 418 4.87 -20.57 7.51
CA ASN A 418 3.54 -20.36 6.96
C ASN A 418 3.58 -20.19 5.44
N CYS A 419 4.51 -19.41 4.88
CA CYS A 419 4.70 -19.27 3.44
C CYS A 419 4.95 -20.65 2.80
N ARG A 420 5.83 -21.44 3.43
CA ARG A 420 6.13 -22.79 2.99
C ARG A 420 4.90 -23.70 3.00
N THR A 421 4.16 -23.68 4.10
CA THR A 421 2.93 -24.46 4.25
C THR A 421 1.90 -24.07 3.19
N TYR A 422 1.70 -22.76 2.96
CA TYR A 422 0.78 -22.26 1.95
C TYR A 422 1.13 -22.78 0.54
N PHE A 423 2.41 -22.76 0.18
CA PHE A 423 2.88 -23.27 -1.10
C PHE A 423 2.67 -24.78 -1.25
N VAL A 424 3.03 -25.56 -0.22
CA VAL A 424 2.85 -27.01 -0.22
C VAL A 424 1.38 -27.39 -0.32
N LEU A 425 0.48 -26.71 0.40
CA LEU A 425 -0.97 -26.92 0.28
C LEU A 425 -1.48 -26.62 -1.13
N HIS A 426 -1.01 -25.50 -1.71
CA HIS A 426 -1.34 -25.15 -3.09
C HIS A 426 -0.92 -26.23 -4.08
N TYR A 427 0.30 -26.72 -3.94
CA TYR A 427 0.87 -27.73 -4.82
C TYR A 427 0.19 -29.10 -4.69
N LEU A 428 -0.06 -29.57 -3.45
CA LEU A 428 -0.59 -30.91 -3.22
C LEU A 428 -2.06 -31.07 -3.61
N TYR A 429 -2.85 -29.99 -3.48
CA TYR A 429 -4.31 -30.08 -3.57
C TYR A 429 -4.93 -29.20 -4.65
N PHE A 430 -4.17 -28.30 -5.26
CA PHE A 430 -4.64 -27.37 -6.29
C PHE A 430 -3.62 -27.24 -7.42
N ASP A 431 -3.95 -26.44 -8.44
CA ASP A 431 -3.05 -26.19 -9.56
C ASP A 431 -1.90 -25.25 -9.18
N HIS A 432 -0.78 -25.39 -9.89
CA HIS A 432 0.33 -24.45 -9.84
C HIS A 432 -0.16 -23.03 -10.16
N HIS A 433 0.26 -22.05 -9.36
CA HIS A 433 -0.07 -20.66 -9.57
C HIS A 433 1.11 -19.74 -9.23
N PRO A 434 1.48 -18.78 -10.11
CA PRO A 434 2.54 -17.80 -9.88
C PRO A 434 2.49 -17.13 -8.51
N THR A 435 1.31 -16.64 -8.12
CA THR A 435 1.07 -16.01 -6.80
C THR A 435 1.42 -16.92 -5.62
N ALA A 436 1.09 -18.22 -5.70
CA ALA A 436 1.40 -19.16 -4.63
C ALA A 436 2.90 -19.44 -4.55
N CYS A 437 3.57 -19.54 -5.70
CA CYS A 437 5.03 -19.67 -5.78
C CYS A 437 5.74 -18.44 -5.21
N THR A 438 5.32 -17.23 -5.60
CA THR A 438 5.91 -15.98 -5.08
C THR A 438 5.70 -15.84 -3.57
N LEU A 439 4.49 -16.12 -3.07
CA LEU A 439 4.22 -16.07 -1.63
C LEU A 439 5.06 -17.08 -0.88
N GLY A 440 5.09 -18.32 -1.37
CA GLY A 440 5.76 -19.43 -0.72
C GLY A 440 7.27 -19.32 -0.62
N ASN A 441 7.90 -18.88 -1.71
CA ASN A 441 9.34 -19.01 -1.87
C ASN A 441 10.09 -17.69 -1.69
N ILE A 442 9.44 -16.53 -1.88
CA ILE A 442 10.16 -15.24 -2.01
C ILE A 442 9.87 -14.29 -0.84
N VAL A 443 8.66 -14.33 -0.29
CA VAL A 443 8.23 -13.36 0.75
C VAL A 443 9.10 -13.42 2.01
N SER A 444 9.48 -14.60 2.48
CA SER A 444 10.29 -14.75 3.69
C SER A 444 11.68 -14.14 3.49
N GLU A 445 12.34 -14.46 2.39
CA GLU A 445 13.66 -13.95 2.05
C GLU A 445 13.65 -12.43 1.89
N HIS A 446 12.69 -11.89 1.16
CA HIS A 446 12.57 -10.44 1.01
C HIS A 446 12.24 -9.74 2.35
N ALA A 447 11.48 -10.37 3.24
CA ALA A 447 11.22 -9.84 4.58
C ALA A 447 12.48 -9.82 5.46
N ARG A 448 13.36 -10.83 5.33
CA ARG A 448 14.66 -10.88 6.01
C ARG A 448 15.64 -9.85 5.42
N ASP A 449 15.73 -9.71 4.09
CA ASP A 449 16.62 -8.72 3.45
C ASP A 449 16.23 -7.28 3.86
N MET A 450 14.93 -6.95 3.84
CA MET A 450 14.42 -5.65 4.33
C MET A 450 14.75 -5.41 5.82
N LYS A 451 14.72 -6.47 6.65
CA LYS A 451 15.15 -6.38 8.05
C LYS A 451 16.60 -5.98 8.16
N VAL A 452 17.46 -6.66 7.43
CA VAL A 452 18.90 -6.42 7.46
C VAL A 452 19.22 -5.01 7.00
N LYS A 453 18.58 -4.54 5.92
CA LYS A 453 18.82 -3.21 5.34
C LYS A 453 18.31 -2.06 6.20
N TYR A 454 17.09 -2.18 6.76
CA TYR A 454 16.38 -1.03 7.34
C TYR A 454 15.98 -1.22 8.81
N GLY A 455 16.20 -2.39 9.39
CA GLY A 455 15.59 -2.80 10.66
C GLY A 455 14.07 -3.00 10.58
N LYS A 456 13.45 -2.67 9.43
CA LYS A 456 12.01 -2.73 9.15
C LYS A 456 11.67 -3.91 8.23
N ARG A 457 10.40 -4.15 7.91
CA ARG A 457 9.97 -5.27 7.06
C ARG A 457 9.28 -4.79 5.78
N LEU A 458 8.81 -5.75 4.98
CA LEU A 458 8.14 -5.56 3.71
C LEU A 458 7.00 -4.53 3.72
N GLY A 459 6.35 -4.27 4.86
CA GLY A 459 5.39 -3.16 4.98
C GLY A 459 5.97 -1.80 4.58
N LEU A 460 7.30 -1.60 4.66
CA LEU A 460 7.97 -0.38 4.24
C LEU A 460 7.99 -0.21 2.70
N ASN A 461 7.98 -1.31 1.94
CA ASN A 461 7.97 -1.35 0.48
C ASN A 461 6.53 -1.54 -0.09
N SER A 462 5.52 -1.05 0.63
CA SER A 462 4.11 -1.26 0.25
C SER A 462 3.56 -0.15 -0.65
N MET A 463 2.78 -0.55 -1.65
CA MET A 463 2.03 0.34 -2.55
C MET A 463 0.80 0.98 -1.90
N GLU A 464 0.47 0.68 -0.64
CA GLU A 464 -0.76 1.20 0.01
C GLU A 464 -0.85 2.73 0.06
N GLY A 465 0.27 3.42 0.34
CA GLY A 465 0.30 4.89 0.34
C GLY A 465 0.08 5.47 -1.05
N ARG A 466 0.65 4.81 -2.07
CA ARG A 466 0.57 5.20 -3.48
C ARG A 466 -0.82 4.96 -4.06
N GLU A 467 -1.44 3.83 -3.77
CA GLU A 467 -2.83 3.56 -4.15
C GLU A 467 -3.82 4.46 -3.41
N SER A 468 -3.50 4.86 -2.18
CA SER A 468 -4.27 5.90 -1.48
C SER A 468 -4.10 7.27 -2.15
N LYS A 469 -2.89 7.59 -2.65
CA LYS A 469 -2.63 8.82 -3.43
C LYS A 469 -3.45 8.86 -4.71
N HIS A 470 -3.64 7.75 -5.40
CA HIS A 470 -4.50 7.67 -6.60
C HIS A 470 -5.91 8.25 -6.33
N ILE A 471 -6.48 7.97 -5.16
CA ILE A 471 -7.78 8.54 -4.77
C ILE A 471 -7.70 10.07 -4.66
N SER A 472 -6.59 10.63 -4.13
CA SER A 472 -6.38 12.07 -4.08
C SER A 472 -6.15 12.69 -5.46
N ILE A 473 -5.36 12.05 -6.34
CA ILE A 473 -5.17 12.46 -7.73
C ILE A 473 -6.51 12.54 -8.47
N SER A 474 -7.36 11.52 -8.32
CA SER A 474 -8.72 11.49 -8.90
C SER A 474 -9.61 12.63 -8.36
N ARG A 475 -9.42 13.04 -7.11
CA ARG A 475 -10.15 14.21 -6.55
C ARG A 475 -9.62 15.52 -7.14
N TYR A 476 -8.29 15.67 -7.23
CA TYR A 476 -7.66 16.86 -7.79
C TYR A 476 -8.02 17.05 -9.27
N SER A 477 -8.26 15.97 -10.02
CA SER A 477 -8.59 16.04 -11.44
C SER A 477 -10.01 16.51 -11.76
N LYS A 478 -10.94 16.56 -10.79
CA LYS A 478 -12.38 16.80 -11.02
C LYS A 478 -12.70 18.11 -11.75
N ASN A 479 -11.89 19.15 -11.55
CA ASN A 479 -12.11 20.48 -12.12
C ASN A 479 -11.02 20.88 -13.13
N THR A 480 -10.36 19.89 -13.71
CA THR A 480 -9.23 20.10 -14.62
C THR A 480 -9.63 19.90 -16.08
N TYR A 481 -8.93 20.57 -17.01
CA TYR A 481 -9.05 20.31 -18.44
C TYR A 481 -7.89 19.41 -18.91
N PHE A 482 -8.13 18.56 -19.90
CA PHE A 482 -7.21 17.49 -20.30
C PHE A 482 -5.75 17.95 -20.52
N LYS A 483 -5.54 19.08 -21.23
CA LYS A 483 -4.20 19.58 -21.58
C LYS A 483 -3.36 20.05 -20.39
N ALA A 484 -3.94 20.77 -19.42
CA ALA A 484 -3.22 21.21 -18.21
C ALA A 484 -3.66 20.47 -16.94
N ARG A 485 -4.21 19.26 -17.11
CA ARG A 485 -4.66 18.42 -16.00
C ARG A 485 -3.56 18.25 -14.97
N TRP A 486 -2.38 17.86 -15.44
CA TRP A 486 -1.28 17.51 -14.56
C TRP A 486 -0.68 18.73 -13.85
N GLU A 487 -0.53 19.86 -14.52
CA GLU A 487 -0.09 21.11 -13.88
C GLU A 487 -1.00 21.50 -12.69
N GLN A 488 -2.32 21.39 -12.87
CA GLN A 488 -3.28 21.68 -11.80
C GLN A 488 -3.25 20.65 -10.68
N ILE A 489 -3.10 19.36 -11.02
CA ILE A 489 -2.97 18.29 -10.02
C ILE A 489 -1.70 18.49 -9.17
N PHE A 490 -0.57 18.82 -9.79
CA PHE A 490 0.68 19.11 -9.09
C PHE A 490 0.55 20.33 -8.17
N GLN A 491 -0.10 21.40 -8.64
CA GLN A 491 -0.42 22.57 -7.81
C GLN A 491 -1.30 22.21 -6.61
N HIS A 492 -2.39 21.47 -6.84
CA HIS A 492 -3.29 21.06 -5.76
C HIS A 492 -2.60 20.18 -4.74
N GLU A 493 -1.77 19.24 -5.18
CA GLU A 493 -1.00 18.39 -4.28
C GLU A 493 -0.03 19.22 -3.44
N TYR A 494 0.81 20.04 -4.08
CA TYR A 494 1.83 20.83 -3.39
C TYR A 494 1.22 21.78 -2.35
N VAL A 495 0.14 22.46 -2.72
CA VAL A 495 -0.57 23.34 -1.78
C VAL A 495 -1.13 22.55 -0.60
N SER A 496 -1.74 21.39 -0.88
CA SER A 496 -2.38 20.56 0.14
C SER A 496 -1.39 19.96 1.15
N LEU A 497 -0.19 19.57 0.70
CA LEU A 497 0.72 18.74 1.47
C LEU A 497 1.96 19.47 2.00
N VAL A 498 2.47 20.44 1.24
CA VAL A 498 3.71 21.15 1.59
C VAL A 498 3.38 22.57 2.06
N TRP A 499 2.81 23.40 1.17
CA TRP A 499 2.63 24.82 1.46
C TRP A 499 1.74 25.08 2.68
N LEU A 500 0.63 24.36 2.82
CA LEU A 500 -0.24 24.49 4.00
C LEU A 500 0.47 24.03 5.27
N GLY A 501 1.26 22.95 5.20
CA GLY A 501 2.04 22.44 6.33
C GLY A 501 3.14 23.41 6.78
N GLU A 502 3.85 24.05 5.85
CA GLU A 502 4.82 25.12 6.13
C GLU A 502 4.19 26.33 6.83
N LYS A 503 2.88 26.55 6.64
CA LYS A 503 2.10 27.60 7.33
C LYS A 503 1.47 27.12 8.64
N GLY A 504 1.74 25.90 9.07
CA GLY A 504 1.20 25.30 10.29
C GLY A 504 -0.22 24.74 10.16
N TYR A 505 -0.77 24.66 8.95
CA TYR A 505 -2.06 24.03 8.68
C TYR A 505 -1.89 22.54 8.43
N ASN A 506 -1.63 21.78 9.49
CA ASN A 506 -1.58 20.33 9.44
C ASN A 506 -2.99 19.74 9.58
N PHE A 507 -3.55 19.24 8.47
CA PHE A 507 -4.90 18.67 8.42
C PHE A 507 -5.02 17.31 9.12
N GLU A 508 -3.91 16.68 9.48
CA GLU A 508 -3.92 15.45 10.27
C GLU A 508 -3.88 15.77 11.76
N LYS A 509 -4.93 15.36 12.48
CA LYS A 509 -4.71 14.85 13.84
C LYS A 509 -3.68 13.73 13.67
N PRO A 510 -2.65 13.62 14.53
CA PRO A 510 -1.79 12.44 14.52
C PRO A 510 -2.74 11.25 14.58
N ALA A 511 -2.85 10.52 13.47
CA ALA A 511 -3.50 9.22 13.50
C ALA A 511 -2.76 8.54 14.64
N SER A 512 -3.49 8.24 15.72
CA SER A 512 -2.87 7.65 16.89
C SER A 512 -1.95 6.54 16.40
N GLU A 513 -0.77 6.44 17.01
CA GLU A 513 0.19 5.34 16.82
C GLU A 513 -0.45 3.94 16.99
N CYS A 514 -1.75 3.89 17.27
CA CYS A 514 -2.65 2.76 17.25
C CYS A 514 -2.32 1.77 16.12
N CYS A 515 -1.77 0.65 16.58
CA CYS A 515 -1.61 -0.65 15.95
C CYS A 515 -2.80 -1.24 15.15
N SER A 516 -3.91 -0.56 14.90
CA SER A 516 -5.19 -1.26 14.60
C SER A 516 -5.65 -1.33 13.14
N ARG A 517 -5.11 -0.57 12.18
CA ARG A 517 -5.71 -0.53 10.83
C ARG A 517 -5.51 -1.80 9.97
N TYR A 518 -4.52 -2.63 10.32
CA TYR A 518 -4.10 -3.79 9.52
C TYR A 518 -4.15 -5.12 10.29
N MET A 519 -5.08 -5.26 11.23
CA MET A 519 -5.34 -6.58 11.81
C MET A 519 -6.10 -7.44 10.79
N TYR A 520 -5.38 -8.32 10.10
CA TYR A 520 -5.98 -9.36 9.25
C TYR A 520 -6.57 -10.51 10.07
N ILE A 521 -6.08 -10.67 11.29
CA ILE A 521 -6.68 -11.51 12.31
C ILE A 521 -7.88 -10.74 12.90
N PRO A 522 -9.08 -11.34 12.94
CA PRO A 522 -10.25 -10.65 13.47
C PRO A 522 -10.10 -10.46 14.98
N LYS A 523 -10.48 -9.29 15.50
CA LYS A 523 -10.38 -8.96 16.93
C LYS A 523 -10.99 -10.03 17.85
N ARG A 524 -12.12 -10.61 17.45
CA ARG A 524 -12.78 -11.69 18.19
C ARG A 524 -11.85 -12.88 18.45
N ALA A 525 -10.95 -13.21 17.52
CA ALA A 525 -9.99 -14.31 17.68
C ALA A 525 -8.83 -13.98 18.65
N THR A 526 -8.61 -12.70 18.98
CA THR A 526 -7.51 -12.26 19.85
C THR A 526 -7.98 -11.71 21.20
N GLU A 527 -9.20 -11.19 21.27
CA GLU A 527 -9.72 -10.45 22.43
C GLU A 527 -10.82 -11.24 23.20
N ASP A 528 -11.42 -12.26 22.60
CA ASP A 528 -12.53 -13.03 23.20
C ASP A 528 -12.20 -14.52 23.28
N SER A 529 -12.14 -15.06 24.49
CA SER A 529 -11.81 -16.46 24.76
C SER A 529 -12.86 -17.45 24.23
N LYS A 530 -14.06 -16.97 23.89
CA LYS A 530 -15.12 -17.77 23.24
C LYS A 530 -14.79 -18.11 21.80
N PHE A 531 -13.80 -17.46 21.18
CA PHE A 531 -13.47 -17.70 19.77
C PHE A 531 -12.15 -18.45 19.62
N CYS A 532 -12.09 -19.31 18.61
CA CYS A 532 -10.86 -19.95 18.16
C CYS A 532 -10.00 -18.96 17.35
N ASN A 533 -8.72 -19.29 17.18
CA ASN A 533 -7.82 -18.51 16.31
C ASN A 533 -8.36 -18.39 14.88
N CYS A 534 -9.16 -19.36 14.39
CA CYS A 534 -9.82 -19.26 13.10
C CYS A 534 -10.95 -18.21 13.04
N GLY A 535 -11.40 -17.71 14.19
CA GLY A 535 -12.46 -16.72 14.32
C GLY A 535 -13.88 -17.31 14.40
N CYS A 536 -14.02 -18.63 14.54
CA CYS A 536 -15.28 -19.30 14.89
C CYS A 536 -15.46 -19.37 16.40
N GLU A 537 -16.71 -19.35 16.85
CA GLU A 537 -17.08 -19.54 18.25
C GLU A 537 -16.81 -20.99 18.67
N LYS A 538 -16.28 -21.19 19.87
CA LYS A 538 -16.05 -22.48 20.50
C LYS A 538 -17.22 -22.78 21.43
N GLN A 539 -17.50 -24.06 21.63
CA GLN A 539 -18.34 -24.47 22.75
C GLN A 539 -17.64 -24.12 24.08
N VAL A 540 -18.42 -23.80 25.12
CA VAL A 540 -17.98 -23.19 26.40
C VAL A 540 -16.84 -23.95 27.10
N GLN A 541 -16.64 -25.24 26.79
CA GLN A 541 -15.62 -26.10 27.39
C GLN A 541 -14.63 -26.69 26.37
N SER A 542 -14.72 -26.33 25.09
CA SER A 542 -13.87 -26.90 24.05
C SER A 542 -12.62 -26.04 23.83
N ALA A 543 -11.46 -26.69 23.70
CA ALA A 543 -10.21 -26.02 23.35
C ALA A 543 -10.22 -25.48 21.89
N SER A 544 -11.00 -26.10 21.01
CA SER A 544 -11.16 -25.75 19.58
C SER A 544 -12.64 -25.60 19.20
N CYS A 545 -12.91 -24.89 18.11
CA CYS A 545 -14.25 -24.77 17.55
C CYS A 545 -14.61 -26.00 16.70
#